data_AF-A0A7C1ZXG4-F1
#
_entry.id   AF-A0A7C1ZXG4-F1
#
_cell.length_a   1.000
_cell.length_b   1.000
_cell.length_c   1.000
_cell.angle_alpha   90.00
_cell.angle_beta   90.00
_cell.angle_gamma   90.00
#
_symmetry.space_group_name_H-M   'P 1'
#
loop_
_entity.id
_entity.type
_entity.pdbx_description
1 polymer ?
#
loop_
_entity_poly.entity_id
_entity_poly.type
_entity_poly.pdbx_seq_one_letter_code
_entity_poly.pdbx_strand_id
1 'polypeptide(L)' 'MRSQSQADLIDRRMREDWEAAGSTDIYKRAHDRMIEILETYEPPPLPEDVRASLRSIVVEAEKELGANQD' A
#
# COMPACT_ATOMS: atom_id res chain seq x y z
N MET A 1 27.78 -1.88 12.34
CA MET A 1 27.71 -0.86 11.27
C MET A 1 26.24 -0.46 11.14
N ARG A 2 25.87 0.80 11.43
CA ARG A 2 24.48 1.25 11.23
C ARG A 2 24.28 1.42 9.72
N SER A 3 23.33 0.71 9.13
CA SER A 3 22.95 0.91 7.73
C SER A 3 22.35 2.30 7.56
N GLN A 4 22.84 3.06 6.60
CA GLN A 4 22.19 4.32 6.22
C GLN A 4 20.82 4.02 5.58
N SER A 5 19.83 4.88 5.82
CA SER A 5 18.54 4.76 5.14
C SER A 5 18.69 5.00 3.64
N GLN A 6 18.04 4.15 2.84
CA GLN A 6 17.92 4.34 1.40
C GLN A 6 16.55 4.97 1.13
N ALA A 7 16.53 6.01 0.28
CA ALA A 7 15.30 6.71 -0.06
C ALA A 7 14.76 6.16 -1.38
N ASP A 8 13.54 5.62 -1.37
CA ASP A 8 12.93 5.02 -2.57
C ASP A 8 12.34 6.07 -3.52
N LEU A 9 11.76 7.14 -2.96
CA LEU A 9 11.02 8.13 -3.74
C LEU A 9 11.86 9.34 -4.17
N ILE A 10 12.85 9.75 -3.38
CA ILE A 10 13.63 10.95 -3.65
C ILE A 10 14.60 10.69 -4.81
N ASP A 11 14.44 11.43 -5.89
CA ASP A 11 15.43 11.46 -6.96
C ASP A 11 16.64 12.31 -6.56
N ARG A 12 17.82 11.71 -6.57
CA ARG A 12 19.09 12.39 -6.23
C ARG A 12 20.05 12.47 -7.41
N ARG A 13 19.56 12.23 -8.63
CA ARG A 13 20.36 12.40 -9.84
C ARG A 13 20.75 13.86 -10.03
N MET A 14 21.85 14.09 -10.76
CA MET A 14 22.18 15.44 -11.21
C MET A 14 21.08 15.95 -12.14
N ARG A 15 20.94 17.28 -12.24
CA ARG A 15 19.87 17.93 -13.00
C ARG A 15 19.75 17.38 -14.42
N GLU A 16 20.86 17.29 -15.15
CA GLU A 16 20.88 16.82 -16.54
C GLU A 16 20.33 15.39 -16.68
N ASP A 17 20.71 14.49 -15.78
CA ASP A 17 20.23 13.11 -15.75
C ASP A 17 18.76 13.00 -15.32
N TRP A 18 18.32 13.85 -14.39
CA TRP A 18 16.90 13.93 -13.99
C TRP A 18 16.03 14.45 -15.15
N GLU A 19 16.53 15.45 -15.88
CA GLU A 19 15.85 16.00 -17.05
C GLU A 19 15.77 14.99 -18.20
N ALA A 20 16.88 14.32 -18.50
CA ALA A 20 16.92 13.25 -19.51
C ALA A 20 15.99 12.06 -19.18
N ALA A 21 15.71 11.86 -17.89
CA ALA A 21 14.81 10.81 -17.42
C ALA A 21 13.35 11.25 -17.23
N GLY A 22 12.97 12.41 -17.79
CA GLY A 22 11.60 12.86 -17.87
C GLY A 22 11.18 13.85 -16.79
N SER A 23 12.11 14.41 -16.01
CA SER A 23 11.87 15.53 -15.10
C SER A 23 10.70 15.32 -14.14
N THR A 24 10.50 14.09 -13.65
CA THR A 24 9.33 13.77 -12.83
C THR A 24 9.40 14.47 -11.48
N ASP A 25 8.29 15.09 -11.06
CA ASP A 25 8.15 15.61 -9.71
C ASP A 25 7.95 14.49 -8.67
N ILE A 26 8.08 14.85 -7.39
CA ILE A 26 7.99 13.90 -6.28
C ILE A 26 6.58 13.33 -6.08
N TYR A 27 5.53 14.10 -6.40
CA TYR A 27 4.15 13.65 -6.25
C TYR A 27 3.83 12.56 -7.25
N LYS A 28 4.19 12.77 -8.53
CA LYS A 28 4.04 11.78 -9.58
C LYS A 28 4.75 10.48 -9.22
N ARG A 29 6.00 10.55 -8.75
CA ARG A 29 6.76 9.36 -8.32
C ARG A 29 6.07 8.62 -7.18
N ALA A 30 5.58 9.34 -6.17
CA ALA A 30 4.87 8.73 -5.05
C ALA A 30 3.56 8.06 -5.49
N HIS A 31 2.82 8.69 -6.40
CA HIS A 31 1.58 8.16 -6.95
C HIS A 31 1.83 6.91 -7.80
N ASP A 32 2.83 6.94 -8.68
CA ASP A 32 3.21 5.79 -9.50
C ASP A 32 3.65 4.60 -8.62
N ARG A 33 4.43 4.87 -7.55
CA ARG A 33 4.81 3.85 -6.56
C ARG A 33 3.62 3.30 -5.77
N MET A 34 2.65 4.14 -5.42
CA MET A 34 1.41 3.71 -4.76
C MET A 34 0.63 2.74 -5.65
N ILE A 35 0.45 3.06 -6.93
CA ILE A 35 -0.23 2.19 -7.89
C ILE A 35 0.50 0.86 -7.99
N GLU A 36 1.82 0.87 -8.18
CA GLU A 36 2.63 -0.35 -8.25
C GLU A 36 2.43 -1.25 -7.02
N ILE A 37 2.42 -0.67 -5.81
CA ILE A 37 2.16 -1.43 -4.57
C ILE A 37 0.75 -2.04 -4.60
N LEU A 38 -0.28 -1.28 -4.97
CA LEU A 38 -1.65 -1.79 -5.02
C LEU A 38 -1.84 -2.90 -6.07
N GLU A 39 -1.10 -2.84 -7.17
CA GLU A 39 -1.18 -3.83 -8.25
C GLU A 39 -0.38 -5.11 -7.96
N THR A 40 0.71 -5.01 -7.20
CA THR A 40 1.68 -6.11 -7.06
C THR A 40 1.75 -6.73 -5.67
N TYR A 41 1.27 -6.03 -4.64
CA TYR A 41 1.36 -6.52 -3.27
C TYR A 41 0.30 -7.58 -3.00
N GLU A 42 0.75 -8.82 -2.80
CA GLU A 42 -0.07 -9.90 -2.28
C GLU A 42 0.09 -9.96 -0.75
N PRO A 43 -0.96 -9.63 0.03
CA PRO A 43 -0.88 -9.72 1.49
C PRO A 43 -0.67 -11.18 1.93
N PRO A 44 0.18 -11.44 2.93
CA PRO A 44 0.28 -12.77 3.52
C PRO A 44 -1.10 -13.24 4.02
N PRO A 45 -1.53 -14.47 3.71
CA PRO A 45 -2.82 -14.95 4.14
C PRO A 45 -2.89 -15.04 5.65
N LEU A 46 -4.01 -14.62 6.22
CA LEU A 46 -4.29 -14.85 7.64
C LEU A 46 -4.52 -16.35 7.89
N PRO A 47 -4.10 -16.86 9.07
CA PRO A 47 -4.53 -18.16 9.56
C PRO A 47 -6.06 -18.30 9.51
N GLU A 48 -6.53 -19.49 9.19
CA GLU A 48 -7.96 -19.71 8.90
C GLU A 48 -8.85 -19.48 10.13
N ASP A 49 -8.38 -19.84 11.32
CA ASP A 49 -9.07 -19.61 12.58
C ASP A 49 -9.24 -18.11 12.87
N VAL A 50 -8.19 -17.32 12.62
CA VAL A 50 -8.23 -15.84 12.75
C VAL A 50 -9.19 -15.24 11.73
N ARG A 51 -9.14 -15.69 10.48
CA ARG A 51 -10.04 -15.23 9.41
C ARG A 51 -11.50 -15.51 9.75
N ALA A 52 -11.81 -16.73 10.20
CA ALA A 52 -13.15 -17.12 10.62
C ALA A 52 -13.66 -16.27 11.79
N SER A 53 -12.78 -16.02 12.78
CA SER A 53 -13.11 -15.20 13.94
C SER A 53 -13.43 -13.76 13.57
N LEU A 54 -12.62 -13.13 12.72
CA LEU A 54 -12.87 -11.79 12.19
C LEU A 54 -14.19 -11.73 11.41
N ARG A 55 -14.47 -12.73 10.58
CA ARG A 55 -15.73 -12.80 9.82
C ARG A 55 -16.95 -12.90 10.74
N SER A 56 -16.86 -13.70 11.81
CA SER A 56 -17.95 -13.82 12.78
C SER A 56 -18.24 -12.50 13.50
N ILE A 57 -17.19 -11.75 13.89
CA ILE A 57 -17.33 -10.44 14.54
C ILE A 57 -18.06 -9.45 13.62
N VAL A 58 -17.67 -9.42 12.33
CA VAL A 58 -18.31 -8.54 11.34
C VAL A 58 -19.79 -8.88 11.15
N VAL A 59 -20.12 -10.17 11.00
CA VAL A 59 -21.51 -10.62 10.81
C VAL A 59 -22.39 -10.27 12.00
N GLU A 60 -21.91 -10.48 13.24
CA GLU A 60 -22.67 -10.11 14.43
C GLU A 60 -22.86 -8.59 14.52
N ALA A 61 -21.84 -7.79 14.22
CA ALA A 61 -21.96 -6.33 14.20
C ALA A 61 -22.94 -5.83 13.13
N GLU A 62 -22.91 -6.40 11.91
CA GLU A 62 -23.85 -6.07 10.83
C GLU A 62 -25.30 -6.40 11.23
N LYS A 63 -25.51 -7.50 11.95
CA LYS A 63 -26.81 -7.91 12.48
C LYS A 63 -27.31 -6.94 13.57
N GLU A 64 -26.44 -6.56 14.50
CA GLU A 64 -26.77 -5.58 15.55
C GLU A 64 -27.12 -4.20 14.96
N LEU A 65 -26.42 -3.78 13.92
CA LEU A 65 -26.62 -2.49 13.26
C LEU A 65 -27.73 -2.51 12.20
N GLY A 66 -28.32 -3.68 11.91
CA GLY A 66 -29.36 -3.82 10.89
C GLY A 66 -28.86 -3.58 9.45
N ALA A 67 -27.56 -3.67 9.21
CA ALA A 67 -26.93 -3.43 7.90
C ALA A 67 -27.13 -4.59 6.90
N ASN A 68 -27.58 -5.76 7.38
CA ASN A 68 -27.88 -6.96 6.58
C ASN A 68 -29.39 -7.26 6.51
N GLN A 69 -30.23 -6.28 6.15
CA GLN A 69 -31.61 -6.52 5.70
C GLN A 69 -31.67 -6.31 4.18
N ASP A 70 -31.27 -7.31 3.40
CA ASP A 70 -31.71 -7.62 2.02
C ASP A 70 -31.06 -8.91 1.52
#